data_AF-A0A3B9BEB0-F1
#
_entry.id   AF-A0A3B9BEB0-F1
#
_cell.length_a   1.000
_cell.length_b   1.000
_cell.length_c   1.000
_cell.angle_alpha   90.00
_cell.angle_beta   90.00
_cell.angle_gamma   90.00
#
_symmetry.space_group_name_H-M   'P 1'
#
loop_
_entity.id
_entity.type
_entity.pdbx_description
1 polymer ?
#
loop_
_entity_poly.entity_id
_entity_poly.type
_entity_poly.pdbx_seq_one_letter_code
_entity_poly.pdbx_strand_id
1 'polypeptide(L)'
;GLGKTHLMHAVAHQALNRNPSCRITYVSCEKFTNEFIRAIQENSLTKFRARYRSVDYLLIDDIQFLAGKERIQEEFFHTFNEIYEAQRQIFLTSDRPAGEIDKIESR
;
A
#
# COMPACT_ATOMS: atom_id res chain seq x y z
N GLY A 1 -4.67 -12.72 -15.00
CA GLY A 1 -3.62 -13.42 -14.25
C GLY A 1 -2.29 -13.39 -14.99
N LEU A 2 -1.56 -12.29 -14.88
CA LEU A 2 -0.24 -12.12 -15.52
C LEU A 2 0.93 -12.28 -14.53
N GLY A 3 0.66 -12.82 -13.33
CA GLY A 3 1.69 -13.10 -12.32
C GLY A 3 2.08 -11.93 -11.39
N LYS A 4 1.39 -10.79 -11.44
CA LYS A 4 1.70 -9.61 -10.59
C LYS A 4 1.66 -9.91 -9.09
N THR A 5 0.54 -10.45 -8.61
CA THR A 5 0.39 -10.88 -7.21
C THR A 5 1.43 -11.94 -6.84
N HIS A 6 1.73 -12.86 -7.77
CA HIS A 6 2.76 -13.89 -7.56
C HIS A 6 4.15 -13.28 -7.36
N LEU A 7 4.56 -12.33 -8.23
CA LEU A 7 5.84 -11.62 -8.11
C LEU A 7 5.93 -10.85 -6.79
N MET A 8 4.85 -10.18 -6.40
CA MET A 8 4.78 -9.44 -5.14
C MET A 8 4.93 -10.37 -3.92
N HIS A 9 4.29 -11.54 -3.93
CA HIS A 9 4.52 -12.56 -2.90
C HIS A 9 5.95 -13.11 -2.92
N ALA A 10 6.56 -13.29 -4.09
CA ALA A 10 7.94 -13.74 -4.21
C ALA A 10 8.92 -12.74 -3.56
N VAL A 11 8.69 -11.44 -3.75
CA VAL A 11 9.44 -10.37 -3.07
C VAL A 11 9.29 -10.47 -1.54
N ALA A 12 8.06 -10.63 -1.04
CA ALA A 12 7.81 -10.79 0.40
C ALA A 12 8.56 -12.00 0.98
N HIS A 13 8.49 -13.14 0.30
CA HIS A 13 9.20 -14.35 0.71
C HIS A 13 10.72 -14.14 0.70
N GLN A 14 11.26 -13.49 -0.32
CA GLN A 14 12.69 -13.20 -0.39
C GLN A 14 13.13 -12.25 0.72
N ALA A 15 12.32 -11.23 1.04
CA ALA A 15 12.59 -10.32 2.14
C ALA A 15 12.63 -11.06 3.50
N LEU A 16 11.66 -11.95 3.75
CA LEU A 16 11.63 -12.78 4.96
C LEU A 16 12.80 -13.77 5.03
N ASN A 17 13.21 -14.36 3.90
CA ASN A 17 14.37 -15.24 3.85
C ASN A 17 15.67 -14.51 4.20
N ARG A 18 15.79 -13.23 3.85
CA ARG A 18 16.97 -12.40 4.18
C ARG A 18 16.91 -11.85 5.59
N ASN A 19 15.73 -11.42 6.03
CA ASN A 19 15.49 -10.90 7.37
C ASN A 19 14.15 -11.42 7.91
N PRO A 20 14.16 -12.51 8.70
CA PRO A 20 12.94 -13.10 9.26
C PRO A 20 12.17 -12.18 10.22
N SER A 21 12.80 -11.12 10.75
CA SER A 21 12.16 -10.17 11.66
C SER A 21 11.57 -8.95 10.97
N CYS A 22 11.72 -8.82 9.64
CA CYS A 22 11.16 -7.67 8.93
C CYS A 22 9.64 -7.68 8.97
N ARG A 23 9.06 -6.48 9.13
CA ARG A 23 7.62 -6.27 9.18
C ARG A 23 7.12 -6.03 7.76
N ILE A 24 6.33 -6.98 7.27
CA ILE A 24 5.74 -6.91 5.93
C ILE A 24 4.22 -6.80 6.07
N THR A 25 3.63 -5.84 5.36
CA THR A 25 2.17 -5.81 5.17
C THR A 25 1.85 -6.00 3.70
N TYR A 26 1.05 -7.02 3.43
CA TYR A 26 0.37 -7.22 2.14
C TYR A 26 -1.12 -6.89 2.30
N VAL A 27 -1.65 -6.10 1.38
CA VAL A 27 -3.05 -5.69 1.38
C VAL A 27 -3.53 -5.42 -0.04
N SER A 28 -4.78 -5.74 -0.36
CA SER A 28 -5.41 -5.23 -1.59
C SER A 28 -5.82 -3.77 -1.40
N CYS A 29 -5.84 -2.99 -2.48
CA CYS A 29 -6.33 -1.62 -2.46
C CYS A 29 -7.75 -1.51 -1.86
N GLU A 30 -8.63 -2.46 -2.16
CA GLU A 30 -9.98 -2.51 -1.61
C GLU A 30 -9.97 -2.67 -0.08
N LYS A 31 -9.15 -3.60 0.44
CA LYS A 31 -9.06 -3.81 1.88
C LYS A 31 -8.46 -2.60 2.60
N PHE A 32 -7.44 -1.96 2.02
CA PHE A 32 -6.91 -0.70 2.54
C PHE A 32 -8.00 0.39 2.62
N THR A 33 -8.81 0.52 1.56
CA THR A 33 -9.93 1.47 1.51
C THR A 33 -10.94 1.19 2.63
N ASN A 34 -11.37 -0.06 2.78
CA ASN A 34 -12.37 -0.45 3.78
C ASN A 34 -11.85 -0.25 5.21
N GLU A 35 -10.58 -0.58 5.44
CA GLU A 35 -9.95 -0.36 6.75
C GLU A 35 -9.81 1.13 7.08
N PHE A 36 -9.53 1.98 6.09
CA PHE A 36 -9.49 3.43 6.30
C PHE A 36 -10.87 4.00 6.63
N ILE A 37 -11.91 3.63 5.87
CA ILE A 37 -13.29 4.05 6.12
C ILE A 37 -13.72 3.65 7.53
N ARG A 38 -13.44 2.39 7.91
CA ARG A 38 -13.72 1.89 9.25
C ARG A 38 -12.97 2.68 10.31
N ALA A 39 -11.70 3.01 10.09
CA ALA A 39 -10.91 3.78 11.03
C ALA A 39 -11.43 5.21 11.23
N ILE A 40 -12.03 5.82 10.21
CA ILE A 40 -12.74 7.10 10.36
C ILE A 40 -13.97 6.92 11.25
N GLN A 41 -14.80 5.92 10.95
CA GLN A 41 -16.06 5.67 11.66
C GLN A 41 -15.84 5.34 13.15
N GLU A 42 -14.79 4.58 13.46
CA GLU A 42 -14.43 4.17 14.81
C GLU A 42 -13.47 5.15 15.53
N ASN A 43 -13.16 6.30 14.91
CA ASN A 43 -12.17 7.26 15.39
C ASN A 43 -10.81 6.62 15.76
N SER A 44 -10.37 5.66 14.94
CA SER A 44 -9.19 4.83 15.16
C SER A 44 -8.11 5.03 14.09
N LEU A 45 -8.09 6.20 13.44
CA LEU A 45 -7.10 6.57 12.40
C LEU A 45 -5.65 6.40 12.84
N THR A 46 -5.32 6.67 14.10
CA THR A 46 -3.96 6.46 14.63
C THR A 46 -3.55 4.99 14.53
N LYS A 47 -4.47 4.06 14.81
CA LYS A 47 -4.22 2.60 14.72
C LYS A 47 -4.06 2.16 13.27
N PHE A 48 -4.89 2.69 12.37
CA PHE A 48 -4.77 2.47 10.93
C PHE A 48 -3.40 2.90 10.41
N ARG A 49 -2.98 4.13 10.72
CA ARG A 49 -1.67 4.67 10.32
C ARG A 49 -0.52 3.86 10.89
N ALA A 50 -0.57 3.51 12.17
CA ALA A 50 0.47 2.68 12.78
C ALA A 50 0.61 1.33 12.06
N ARG A 51 -0.49 0.68 11.69
CA ARG A 51 -0.47 -0.59 10.96
C ARG A 51 0.26 -0.48 9.63
N TYR A 52 -0.01 0.57 8.85
CA TYR A 52 0.51 0.68 7.49
C TYR A 52 1.86 1.42 7.39
N ARG A 53 2.15 2.36 8.31
CA ARG A 53 3.37 3.19 8.28
C ARG A 53 4.53 2.64 9.12
N SER A 54 4.28 1.66 9.99
CA SER A 54 5.34 1.04 10.80
C SER A 54 5.98 -0.19 10.14
N VAL A 55 5.74 -0.45 8.86
CA VAL A 55 6.27 -1.64 8.17
C VAL A 55 7.59 -1.35 7.49
N ASP A 56 8.39 -2.39 7.26
CA ASP A 56 9.64 -2.34 6.48
C ASP A 56 9.38 -2.58 4.99
N TYR A 57 8.30 -3.33 4.69
CA TYR A 57 7.81 -3.56 3.33
C TYR A 57 6.28 -3.35 3.29
N LEU A 58 5.82 -2.43 2.44
CA LEU A 58 4.40 -2.23 2.14
C LEU A 58 4.10 -2.76 0.73
N LEU A 59 3.24 -3.77 0.64
CA LEU A 59 2.85 -4.44 -0.60
C LEU A 59 1.35 -4.19 -0.82
N ILE A 60 1.01 -3.45 -1.88
CA ILE A 60 -0.39 -3.12 -2.20
C ILE A 60 -0.75 -3.66 -3.59
N ASP A 61 -1.72 -4.58 -3.61
CA ASP A 61 -2.27 -5.14 -4.85
C ASP A 61 -3.38 -4.24 -5.43
N ASP A 62 -3.49 -4.24 -6.75
CA ASP A 62 -4.61 -3.67 -7.50
C ASP A 62 -4.88 -2.18 -7.22
N ILE A 63 -3.84 -1.34 -7.28
CA ILE A 63 -3.96 0.09 -6.97
C ILE A 63 -4.90 0.86 -7.92
N GLN A 64 -5.28 0.28 -9.07
CA GLN A 64 -6.32 0.82 -9.95
C GLN A 64 -7.66 1.07 -9.22
N PHE A 65 -7.95 0.37 -8.13
CA PHE A 65 -9.18 0.57 -7.35
C PHE A 65 -9.18 1.83 -6.46
N LEU A 66 -8.10 2.62 -6.46
CA LEU A 66 -8.05 3.96 -5.86
C LEU A 66 -8.71 5.03 -6.74
N ALA A 67 -8.83 4.78 -8.05
CA ALA A 67 -9.34 5.77 -9.00
C ALA A 67 -10.73 6.29 -8.58
N GLY A 68 -10.91 7.61 -8.63
CA GLY A 68 -12.16 8.28 -8.26
C GLY A 68 -12.44 8.36 -6.75
N LYS A 69 -11.55 7.87 -5.88
CA LYS A 69 -11.70 7.92 -4.41
C LYS A 69 -10.75 8.94 -3.79
N GLU A 70 -10.97 10.23 -4.06
CA GLU A 70 -10.01 11.31 -3.75
C GLU A 70 -9.48 11.28 -2.31
N ARG A 71 -10.37 11.20 -1.31
CA ARG A 71 -9.97 11.16 0.10
C ARG A 71 -9.14 9.92 0.47
N ILE A 72 -9.37 8.80 -0.22
CA ILE A 72 -8.59 7.56 -0.04
C ILE A 72 -7.23 7.70 -0.72
N GLN A 73 -7.19 8.30 -1.91
CA GLN A 73 -5.95 8.62 -2.63
C GLN A 73 -5.04 9.49 -1.77
N GLU A 74 -5.57 10.57 -1.16
CA GLU A 74 -4.80 11.45 -0.28
C GLU A 74 -4.17 10.69 0.90
N GLU A 75 -4.93 9.89 1.65
CA GLU A 75 -4.36 9.12 2.77
C GLU A 75 -3.37 8.05 2.28
N PHE A 76 -3.61 7.44 1.12
CA PHE A 76 -2.66 6.54 0.48
C PHE A 76 -1.34 7.27 0.19
N PHE A 77 -1.37 8.47 -0.39
CA PHE A 77 -0.17 9.27 -0.65
C PHE A 77 0.55 9.67 0.63
N HIS A 78 -0.17 10.07 1.68
CA HIS A 78 0.45 10.35 2.97
C HIS A 78 1.15 9.11 3.56
N THR A 79 0.53 7.93 3.43
CA THR A 79 1.12 6.66 3.86
C THR A 79 2.34 6.29 3.01
N PHE A 80 2.24 6.46 1.69
CA PHE A 80 3.33 6.24 0.75
C PHE A 80 4.54 7.12 1.06
N ASN A 81 4.33 8.43 1.19
CA ASN A 81 5.40 9.39 1.46
C ASN A 81 6.11 9.10 2.77
N GLU A 82 5.38 8.78 3.84
CA GLU A 82 5.99 8.45 5.13
C GLU A 82 6.93 7.24 5.05
N ILE A 83 6.52 6.20 4.31
CA ILE A 83 7.32 4.97 4.15
C ILE A 83 8.52 5.23 3.23
N TYR A 84 8.32 6.00 2.16
CA TYR A 84 9.36 6.41 1.22
C TYR A 84 10.44 7.27 1.90
N GLU A 85 10.04 8.30 2.65
CA GLU A 85 10.93 9.17 3.42
C GLU A 85 11.69 8.39 4.50
N ALA A 86 11.05 7.39 5.11
CA ALA A 86 11.70 6.46 6.04
C ALA A 86 12.65 5.46 5.36
N GLN A 87 12.87 5.56 4.04
CA GLN A 87 13.74 4.68 3.23
C GLN A 87 13.34 3.21 3.29
N ARG A 88 12.03 2.94 3.40
CA ARG A 88 11.46 1.59 3.45
C ARG A 88 10.85 1.21 2.11
N GLN A 89 10.64 -0.09 1.91
CA GLN A 89 10.30 -0.61 0.59
C GLN A 89 8.80 -0.59 0.33
N ILE A 90 8.40 -0.15 -0.87
CA ILE A 90 7.01 -0.11 -1.31
C ILE A 90 6.89 -0.86 -2.64
N PHE A 91 5.95 -1.79 -2.72
CA PHE A 91 5.61 -2.53 -3.93
C PHE A 91 4.14 -2.34 -4.25
N LEU A 92 3.85 -1.90 -5.47
CA LEU A 92 2.50 -1.66 -5.95
C LEU A 92 2.26 -2.49 -7.21
N THR A 93 1.07 -3.06 -7.35
CA THR A 93 0.66 -3.67 -8.62
C THR A 93 -0.52 -2.91 -9.20
N SER A 94 -0.56 -2.86 -10.54
CA SER A 94 -1.71 -2.31 -11.25
C SER A 94 -2.03 -3.16 -12.48
N ASP A 95 -3.33 -3.32 -12.76
CA ASP A 95 -3.83 -3.80 -14.05
C ASP A 95 -3.95 -2.69 -15.09
N ARG A 96 -3.88 -1.42 -14.67
CA ARG A 96 -3.95 -0.25 -15.54
C ARG A 96 -2.60 0.49 -15.61
N PRO A 97 -2.27 1.14 -16.73
CA PRO A 97 -1.10 2.01 -16.80
C PRO A 97 -1.10 3.06 -15.68
N ALA A 98 0.08 3.44 -15.19
CA ALA A 98 0.22 4.39 -14.08
C ALA A 98 -0.46 5.76 -14.35
N GLY A 99 -0.54 6.18 -15.62
CA GLY A 99 -1.21 7.41 -16.03
C GLY A 99 -2.74 7.39 -15.89
N GLU A 100 -3.37 6.22 -15.70
CA GLU A 100 -4.82 6.10 -15.43
C GLU A 100 -5.15 6.12 -13.93
N ILE A 101 -4.12 6.15 -13.08
CA ILE A 101 -4.27 6.37 -11.65
C ILE A 101 -4.03 7.85 -11.42
N ASP A 102 -5.01 8.64 -11.88
CA ASP A 102 -4.99 10.09 -11.78
C ASP A 102 -4.61 10.50 -10.37
N LYS A 103 -3.61 11.40 -10.30
CA LYS A 103 -2.93 11.94 -9.10
C LYS A 103 -1.74 11.16 -8.52
N ILE A 104 -1.24 10.07 -9.12
CA ILE A 104 0.13 9.59 -8.78
C ILE A 104 1.22 10.61 -9.22
N GLU A 105 0.82 11.65 -9.96
CA GLU A 105 1.63 12.75 -10.52
C GLU A 105 3.04 12.95 -9.94
N SER A 106 3.99 12.61 -10.80
CA SER A 106 4.99 13.53 -11.35
C SER A 106 5.61 14.52 -10.35
N ARG A 107 6.71 14.09 -9.75
CA ARG A 107 7.85 14.96 -9.53
C ARG A 107 9.05 14.41 -10.28
#